data_AF-A0A5J4SL45-F1
#
_entry.id   AF-A0A5J4SL45-F1
#
_cell.length_a   1.000
_cell.length_b   1.000
_cell.length_c   1.000
_cell.angle_alpha   90.00
_cell.angle_beta   90.00
_cell.angle_gamma   90.00
#
_symmetry.space_group_name_H-M   'P 1'
#
loop_
_entity.id
_entity.type
_entity.pdbx_description
1 polymer ?
#
loop_
_entity_poly.entity_id
_entity_poly.type
_entity_poly.pdbx_seq_one_letter_code
_entity_poly.pdbx_strand_id
1 'polypeptide(L)'
;MEYHAGERVWALSKEVYYKAQVVDIATVQGGRKYKVKYQGFSARYNEFLPGQSLMKINKSNNDIARESVRIAKEKAGKFTAKSVGSSGKAKKSIQGGYGEDDDDGNDRNRKKNN
;
A
#
# COMPACT_ATOMS: atom_id res chain seq x y z
N MET A 1 -19.25 5.34 8.67
CA MET A 1 -18.17 6.26 8.25
C MET A 1 -18.51 6.77 6.87
N GLU A 2 -18.51 8.09 6.72
CA GLU A 2 -18.79 8.75 5.44
C GLU A 2 -17.46 9.30 4.89
N TYR A 3 -17.28 9.21 3.58
CA TYR A 3 -16.12 9.71 2.86
C TYR A 3 -16.58 10.72 1.80
N HIS A 4 -15.75 11.71 1.50
CA HIS A 4 -16.06 12.75 0.52
C HIS A 4 -15.21 12.61 -0.75
N ALA A 5 -15.75 13.07 -1.89
CA ALA A 5 -14.95 13.18 -3.11
C ALA A 5 -13.76 14.12 -2.88
N GLY A 6 -12.58 13.73 -3.37
CA GLY A 6 -11.31 14.39 -3.12
C GLY A 6 -10.58 13.92 -1.86
N GLU A 7 -11.22 13.18 -0.95
CA GLU A 7 -10.61 12.72 0.30
C GLU A 7 -9.56 11.62 0.04
N ARG A 8 -8.44 11.70 0.75
CA ARG A 8 -7.36 10.70 0.69
C ARG A 8 -7.61 9.60 1.72
N VAL A 9 -7.57 8.36 1.26
CA VAL A 9 -7.93 7.17 2.04
C VAL A 9 -6.96 6.03 1.77
N TRP A 10 -6.95 5.05 2.67
CA TRP A 10 -6.40 3.73 2.41
C TRP A 10 -7.51 2.85 1.82
N ALA A 11 -7.28 2.29 0.64
CA ALA A 11 -8.24 1.43 -0.06
C ALA A 11 -7.73 0.00 -0.13
N LEU A 12 -8.54 -0.95 0.36
CA LEU A 12 -8.25 -2.37 0.33
C LEU A 12 -8.48 -2.92 -1.08
N SER A 13 -7.42 -3.45 -1.71
CA SER A 13 -7.51 -4.20 -2.96
C SER A 13 -6.73 -5.50 -2.82
N LYS A 14 -7.36 -6.64 -3.10
CA LYS A 14 -6.76 -7.98 -3.01
C LYS A 14 -5.93 -8.20 -1.73
N GLU A 15 -6.52 -7.93 -0.56
CA GLU A 15 -5.90 -8.06 0.77
C GLU A 15 -4.83 -7.01 1.15
N VAL A 16 -4.53 -6.04 0.28
CA VAL A 16 -3.52 -5.00 0.55
C VAL A 16 -4.13 -3.62 0.55
N TYR A 17 -3.75 -2.79 1.51
CA TYR A 17 -4.17 -1.38 1.54
C TYR A 17 -3.23 -0.51 0.71
N TYR A 18 -3.81 0.24 -0.21
CA TYR A 18 -3.10 1.19 -1.06
C TYR A 18 -3.58 2.62 -0.79
N LYS A 19 -2.66 3.59 -0.89
CA LYS A 19 -3.06 5.01 -0.85
C LYS A 19 -3.93 5.29 -2.07
N ALA A 20 -5.09 5.88 -1.84
CA ALA A 20 -6.04 6.24 -2.89
C ALA A 20 -6.74 7.56 -2.57
N GLN A 21 -7.41 8.11 -3.58
CA GLN A 21 -8.28 9.27 -3.46
C GLN A 21 -9.68 8.88 -3.90
N VAL A 22 -10.69 9.26 -3.13
CA VAL A 22 -12.09 9.12 -3.56
C VAL A 22 -12.33 10.10 -4.70
N VAL A 23 -12.76 9.60 -5.86
CA VAL A 23 -13.03 10.43 -7.04
C VAL A 23 -14.51 10.59 -7.32
N ASP A 24 -15.33 9.63 -6.88
CA ASP A 24 -16.77 9.63 -7.13
C ASP A 24 -17.50 8.81 -6.06
N ILE A 25 -18.79 9.09 -5.86
CA ILE A 25 -19.63 8.42 -4.87
C ILE A 25 -20.95 8.02 -5.55
N ALA A 26 -21.20 6.73 -5.64
CA ALA A 26 -22.43 6.17 -6.19
C ALA A 26 -23.30 5.58 -5.08
N THR A 27 -24.58 5.96 -5.06
CA THR A 27 -25.58 5.32 -4.20
C THR A 27 -26.30 4.23 -5.01
N VAL A 28 -26.18 2.98 -4.58
CA VAL A 28 -26.87 1.84 -5.19
C VAL A 28 -27.84 1.22 -4.19
N GLN A 29 -28.77 0.37 -4.63
CA GLN A 29 -29.79 -0.27 -3.76
C GLN A 29 -29.20 -1.06 -2.56
N GLY A 30 -27.89 -1.35 -2.56
CA GLY A 30 -27.15 -1.99 -1.46
C GLY A 30 -26.23 -1.06 -0.65
N GLY A 31 -26.38 0.26 -0.75
CA GLY A 31 -25.60 1.26 -0.01
C GLY A 31 -24.68 2.12 -0.88
N ARG A 32 -23.81 2.90 -0.23
CA ARG A 32 -22.86 3.79 -0.90
C ARG A 32 -21.60 3.04 -1.33
N LYS A 33 -21.24 3.19 -2.60
CA LYS A 33 -19.96 2.76 -3.16
C LYS A 33 -19.12 3.99 -3.52
N TYR A 34 -17.82 3.87 -3.29
CA TYR A 34 -16.87 4.94 -3.49
C TYR A 34 -15.91 4.53 -4.61
N LYS A 35 -15.87 5.31 -5.68
CA LYS A 35 -14.88 5.13 -6.73
C LYS A 35 -13.57 5.69 -6.23
N VAL A 36 -12.52 4.87 -6.22
CA VAL A 36 -11.20 5.28 -5.76
C VAL A 36 -10.20 5.29 -6.89
N LYS A 37 -9.29 6.27 -6.88
CA LYS A 37 -8.11 6.34 -7.73
C LYS A 37 -6.88 6.03 -6.89
N TYR A 38 -6.22 4.91 -7.21
CA TYR A 38 -4.99 4.52 -6.53
C TYR A 38 -3.83 5.46 -6.89
N GLN A 39 -3.11 5.93 -5.88
CA GLN A 39 -1.96 6.82 -6.07
C GLN A 39 -0.83 6.05 -6.76
N GLY A 40 -0.33 6.59 -7.88
CA GLY A 40 0.72 5.96 -8.69
C GLY A 40 0.22 4.94 -9.73
N PHE A 41 -1.10 4.66 -9.78
CA PHE A 41 -1.68 3.77 -10.77
C PHE A 41 -2.52 4.53 -11.80
N SER A 42 -2.64 3.95 -12.99
CA SER A 42 -3.51 4.46 -14.05
C SER A 42 -4.99 4.38 -13.66
N ALA A 43 -5.80 5.30 -14.20
CA ALA A 43 -7.25 5.35 -13.97
C ALA A 43 -8.00 4.07 -14.38
N ARG A 44 -7.39 3.22 -15.22
CA ARG A 44 -7.94 1.89 -15.56
C ARG A 44 -8.09 0.96 -14.36
N TYR A 45 -7.33 1.21 -13.29
CA TYR A 45 -7.39 0.46 -12.04
C TYR A 45 -8.37 1.08 -11.04
N ASN A 46 -9.07 2.16 -11.39
CA ASN A 46 -10.06 2.74 -10.51
C ASN A 46 -11.21 1.74 -10.32
N GLU A 47 -11.56 1.50 -9.07
CA GLU A 47 -12.60 0.54 -8.71
C GLU A 47 -13.60 1.15 -7.74
N PHE A 48 -14.81 0.59 -7.71
CA PHE A 48 -15.86 0.96 -6.77
C PHE A 48 -15.81 0.04 -5.57
N LEU A 49 -15.46 0.61 -4.42
CA LEU A 49 -15.35 -0.11 -3.15
C LEU A 49 -16.50 0.25 -2.19
N PRO A 50 -16.95 -0.70 -1.35
CA PRO A 50 -17.81 -0.38 -0.23
C PRO A 50 -17.03 0.42 0.82
N GLY A 51 -17.73 1.23 1.62
CA GLY A 51 -17.08 2.03 2.66
C GLY A 51 -16.28 1.22 3.70
N GLN A 52 -16.57 -0.07 3.86
CA GLN A 52 -15.84 -0.99 4.74
C GLN A 52 -14.43 -1.32 4.24
N SER A 53 -14.20 -1.23 2.92
CA SER A 53 -12.89 -1.45 2.30
C SER A 53 -12.03 -0.19 2.29
N LEU A 54 -12.51 0.90 2.88
CA LEU A 54 -11.82 2.17 2.98
C LEU A 54 -11.47 2.46 4.45
N MET A 55 -10.31 3.07 4.67
CA MET A 55 -9.87 3.56 5.97
C MET A 55 -9.34 4.99 5.85
N LYS A 56 -9.62 5.82 6.86
CA LYS A 56 -9.04 7.17 6.95
C LYS A 56 -7.53 7.11 7.14
N ILE A 57 -6.82 8.09 6.61
CA ILE A 57 -5.37 8.22 6.84
C ILE A 57 -5.17 8.80 8.25
N ASN A 58 -4.75 7.94 9.18
CA ASN A 58 -4.33 8.31 10.53
C ASN A 58 -3.14 7.43 10.95
N LYS A 59 -2.52 7.71 12.10
CA LYS A 59 -1.33 6.98 12.57
C LYS A 59 -1.57 5.47 12.67
N SER A 60 -2.62 5.05 13.37
CA SER A 60 -2.96 3.62 13.56
C SER A 60 -3.25 2.88 12.24
N ASN A 61 -3.97 3.52 11.32
CA ASN A 61 -4.32 2.94 10.03
C ASN A 61 -3.13 2.86 9.08
N ASN A 62 -2.16 3.78 9.21
CA ASN A 62 -0.91 3.70 8.47
C ASN A 62 -0.12 2.43 8.84
N ASP A 63 -0.10 2.06 10.12
CA ASP A 63 0.59 0.85 10.58
C ASP A 63 -0.10 -0.41 10.04
N ILE A 64 -1.45 -0.45 10.06
CA ILE A 64 -2.23 -1.54 9.45
C ILE A 64 -1.95 -1.65 7.95
N ALA A 65 -1.92 -0.51 7.24
CA ALA A 65 -1.65 -0.52 5.81
C ALA A 65 -0.23 -1.02 5.50
N ARG A 66 0.77 -0.57 6.26
CA ARG A 66 2.16 -1.03 6.14
C ARG A 66 2.28 -2.53 6.40
N GLU A 67 1.61 -3.04 7.43
CA GLU A 67 1.66 -4.46 7.75
C GLU A 67 0.96 -5.32 6.69
N SER A 68 -0.15 -4.83 6.11
CA SER A 68 -0.82 -5.54 5.00
C SER A 68 0.09 -5.75 3.79
N VAL A 69 0.90 -4.74 3.45
CA VAL A 69 1.90 -4.83 2.36
C VAL A 69 2.99 -5.84 2.72
N ARG A 70 3.48 -5.81 3.97
CA ARG A 70 4.50 -6.74 4.45
C ARG A 70 4.02 -8.19 4.38
N ILE A 71 2.82 -8.47 4.89
CA ILE A 71 2.20 -9.80 4.86
C ILE A 71 2.02 -10.27 3.42
N ALA A 72 1.51 -9.41 2.53
CA ALA A 72 1.33 -9.78 1.13
C ALA A 72 2.67 -10.06 0.43
N LYS A 73 3.72 -9.29 0.74
CA LYS A 73 5.08 -9.54 0.23
C LYS A 73 5.63 -10.86 0.75
N GLU A 74 5.41 -11.21 2.01
CA GLU A 74 5.82 -12.51 2.56
C GLU A 74 5.07 -13.67 1.89
N LYS A 75 3.75 -13.56 1.73
CA LYS A 75 2.91 -14.54 1.02
C LYS A 75 3.40 -14.73 -0.43
N ALA A 76 3.69 -13.64 -1.14
CA ALA A 76 4.19 -13.68 -2.52
C ALA A 76 5.64 -14.22 -2.60
N GLY A 77 6.49 -13.86 -1.64
CA GLY A 77 7.88 -14.33 -1.55
C GLY A 77 8.00 -15.84 -1.33
N LYS A 78 7.04 -16.45 -0.63
CA LYS A 78 6.98 -17.91 -0.45
C LYS A 78 6.72 -18.68 -1.76
N PHE A 79 6.29 -18.01 -2.84
CA PHE A 79 6.09 -18.64 -4.15
C PHE A 79 7.33 -18.64 -5.07
N THR A 80 8.46 -18.04 -4.65
CA THR A 80 9.71 -18.00 -5.45
C THR A 80 10.92 -18.66 -4.80
N ALA A 81 10.80 -19.19 -3.58
CA ALA A 81 11.89 -19.88 -2.88
C ALA A 81 12.08 -21.36 -3.31
N LYS A 82 11.82 -21.68 -4.59
CA LYS A 82 12.23 -22.92 -5.25
C LYS A 82 12.61 -22.64 -6.70
N SER A 83 13.72 -21.95 -6.93
CA SER A 83 14.47 -22.10 -8.18
C SER A 83 15.93 -21.67 -8.02
N VAL A 84 16.79 -22.69 -7.99
CA VAL A 84 18.10 -22.80 -8.66
C VAL A 84 19.01 -21.56 -8.73
N GLY A 85 20.15 -21.69 -8.07
CA GLY A 85 21.51 -21.42 -8.57
C GLY A 85 21.75 -20.34 -9.64
N SER A 86 22.70 -19.47 -9.27
CA SER A 86 23.76 -18.93 -10.13
C SER A 86 23.40 -17.89 -11.21
N SER A 87 24.05 -16.74 -11.06
CA SER A 87 24.63 -15.88 -12.11
C SER A 87 23.74 -15.45 -13.28
N GLY A 88 23.34 -14.18 -13.31
CA GLY A 88 22.86 -13.57 -14.55
C GLY A 88 22.35 -12.15 -14.38
N LYS A 89 23.11 -11.18 -14.86
CA LYS A 89 22.66 -9.80 -15.14
C LYS A 89 21.35 -9.83 -15.94
N ALA A 90 20.28 -9.24 -15.41
CA ALA A 90 19.15 -8.79 -16.23
C ALA A 90 18.52 -7.55 -15.59
N LYS A 91 18.50 -6.46 -16.36
CA LYS A 91 17.86 -5.19 -16.04
C LYS A 91 16.32 -5.32 -16.14
N LYS A 92 15.63 -4.46 -15.39
CA LYS A 92 14.32 -3.82 -15.67
C LYS A 92 13.09 -4.36 -14.93
N SER A 93 12.35 -3.38 -14.35
CA SER A 93 10.96 -3.42 -13.84
C SER A 93 10.79 -4.20 -12.52
N ILE A 94 10.23 -3.68 -11.43
CA ILE A 94 9.12 -2.75 -11.21
C ILE A 94 9.44 -1.94 -9.94
N GLN A 95 9.69 -0.64 -10.09
CA GLN A 95 9.90 0.27 -8.96
C GLN A 95 8.55 0.85 -8.54
N GLY A 96 7.76 0.04 -7.83
CA GLY A 96 6.62 0.52 -7.03
C GLY A 96 7.14 0.94 -5.66
N GLY A 97 7.95 2.01 -5.62
CA GLY A 97 8.49 2.57 -4.40
C GLY A 97 7.38 3.28 -3.62
N TYR A 98 6.89 2.65 -2.55
CA TYR A 98 6.33 3.39 -1.44
C TYR A 98 7.51 3.93 -0.65
N GLY A 99 7.76 5.23 -0.79
CA GLY A 99 8.88 5.93 -0.15
C GLY A 99 9.00 5.58 1.33
N GLU A 100 10.17 5.07 1.69
CA GLU A 100 10.76 5.21 3.00
C GLU A 100 11.09 6.70 3.15
N ASP A 101 10.14 7.49 3.66
CA ASP A 101 10.46 8.82 4.17
C ASP A 101 11.18 8.65 5.51
N ASP A 102 12.28 9.38 5.63
CA ASP A 102 13.37 9.29 6.59
C ASP A 102 12.92 9.29 8.06
N ASP A 103 13.33 8.27 8.82
CA ASP A 103 13.36 8.30 10.29
C ASP A 103 14.84 8.27 10.71
N ASP A 104 15.43 9.46 10.71
CA ASP A 104 16.73 9.79 11.31
C ASP A 104 16.64 9.52 12.82
N GLY A 105 17.24 8.41 13.28
CA GLY A 105 17.01 7.92 14.63
C GLY A 105 18.07 6.98 15.18
N ASN A 106 19.18 7.58 15.63
CA ASN A 106 19.88 7.24 16.89
C ASN A 106 21.13 6.32 16.84
N ASP A 107 22.28 7.00 16.86
CA ASP A 107 23.50 6.76 17.66
C ASP A 107 24.05 5.33 17.81
N ARG A 108 25.06 5.01 17.00
CA ARG A 108 26.04 3.97 17.33
C ARG A 108 27.26 4.60 17.96
N ASN A 109 27.21 4.71 19.29
CA ASN A 109 28.35 4.97 20.16
C ASN A 109 29.39 3.84 20.03
N ARG A 110 30.27 3.94 19.02
CA ARG A 110 31.43 3.06 18.84
C ARG A 110 32.60 3.66 19.60
N LYS A 111 32.63 3.44 20.92
CA LYS A 111 33.83 3.66 21.74
C LYS A 111 34.98 2.88 21.12
N LYS A 112 35.94 3.61 20.54
CA LYS A 112 37.21 3.08 20.06
C LYS A 112 38.15 2.95 21.27
N ASN A 113 38.80 1.79 21.28
CA ASN A 113 39.90 1.35 22.11
C ASN A 113 40.94 2.45 22.37
N ASN A 114 41.47 2.46 23.60
CA ASN A 114 42.88 2.73 23.87
C ASN A 114 43.42 1.58 24.71
#